data_AF-A0A6M3K892-F1
#
_entry.id   AF-A0A6M3K892-F1
#
_cell.length_a   1.000
_cell.length_b   1.000
_cell.length_c   1.000
_cell.angle_alpha   90.00
_cell.angle_beta   90.00
_cell.angle_gamma   90.00
#
_symmetry.space_group_name_H-M   'P 1'
#
loop_
_entity.id
_entity.type
_entity.pdbx_description
1 polymer ?
#
loop_
_entity_poly.entity_id
_entity_poly.type
_entity_poly.pdbx_seq_one_letter_code
_entity_poly.pdbx_strand_id
1 'polypeptide(L)'
;MGSIPTYPFMEAVTIPISICPHFSQGKPRGCYLLAKRLFLKDQPILARQQYVGFNGFLFVTVVHPISWDTVFKAAILIPQMDGRNIQWLGTVPLYPLQGGFRVYLPETILKAGDFGKVEGVGIFRKYEAPGFTCYYLEIPKLSVEVLLG
;
A
#
# COMPACT_ATOMS: atom_id res chain seq x y z
N MET A 1 -7.47 -29.99 -11.63
CA MET A 1 -6.59 -29.78 -10.46
C MET A 1 -5.83 -28.48 -10.69
N GLY A 2 -6.36 -27.36 -10.23
CA GLY A 2 -5.69 -26.06 -10.35
C GLY A 2 -4.59 -25.98 -9.32
N SER A 3 -3.34 -25.85 -9.77
CA SER A 3 -2.22 -25.57 -8.87
C SER A 3 -2.51 -24.26 -8.14
N ILE A 4 -2.67 -24.35 -6.81
CA ILE A 4 -2.60 -23.18 -5.94
C ILE A 4 -1.21 -22.58 -6.20
N PRO A 5 -1.08 -21.33 -6.68
CA PRO A 5 0.23 -20.70 -6.75
C PRO A 5 0.71 -20.57 -5.31
N THR A 6 1.56 -21.51 -4.92
CA THR A 6 2.30 -21.45 -3.70
C THR A 6 3.23 -20.25 -3.91
N TYR A 7 3.08 -19.21 -3.10
CA TYR A 7 4.16 -18.25 -2.86
C TYR A 7 4.85 -18.67 -1.56
N PRO A 8 5.63 -19.79 -1.55
CA PRO A 8 6.47 -20.09 -0.41
C PRO A 8 7.66 -19.13 -0.54
N PHE A 9 7.91 -18.32 0.48
CA PHE A 9 9.08 -17.44 0.56
C PHE A 9 9.10 -16.29 -0.46
N MET A 10 8.22 -15.30 -0.30
CA MET A 10 8.48 -13.99 -0.89
C MET A 10 9.36 -13.21 0.07
N GLU A 11 10.68 -13.20 -0.17
CA GLU A 11 11.58 -12.23 0.48
C GLU A 11 11.09 -10.80 0.19
N ALA A 12 11.45 -9.85 1.04
CA ALA A 12 11.09 -8.45 0.86
C ALA A 12 11.55 -7.95 -0.53
N VAL A 13 10.61 -7.61 -1.41
CA VAL A 13 10.92 -7.19 -2.79
C VAL A 13 10.98 -5.68 -2.86
N THR A 14 12.05 -5.18 -3.46
CA THR A 14 12.24 -3.74 -3.67
C THR A 14 11.52 -3.30 -4.93
N ILE A 15 10.65 -2.29 -4.83
CA ILE A 15 9.72 -1.90 -5.89
C ILE A 15 9.86 -0.40 -6.19
N PRO A 16 10.09 0.00 -7.45
CA PRO A 16 10.09 1.40 -7.82
C PRO A 16 8.71 2.02 -7.59
N ILE A 17 8.69 3.14 -6.88
CA ILE A 17 7.47 3.92 -6.64
C ILE A 17 7.63 5.34 -7.17
N SER A 18 6.51 5.99 -7.45
CA SER A 18 6.49 7.44 -7.60
C SER A 18 5.31 8.06 -6.87
N ILE A 19 5.55 9.20 -6.23
CA ILE A 19 4.54 10.00 -5.55
C ILE A 19 4.40 11.31 -6.33
N CYS A 20 3.18 11.59 -6.80
CA CYS A 20 2.85 12.82 -7.49
C CYS A 20 1.80 13.59 -6.68
N PRO A 21 2.01 14.86 -6.35
CA PRO A 21 0.96 15.63 -5.70
C PRO A 21 -0.22 15.81 -6.66
N HIS A 22 -1.42 15.80 -6.09
CA HIS A 22 -2.66 16.07 -6.80
C HIS A 22 -3.21 17.41 -6.33
N PHE A 23 -3.37 18.32 -7.29
CA PHE A 23 -4.03 19.60 -7.09
C PHE A 23 -5.35 19.62 -7.86
N SER A 24 -6.38 20.20 -7.25
CA SER A 24 -7.66 20.48 -7.90
C SER A 24 -8.01 21.94 -7.66
N GLN A 25 -8.24 22.67 -8.74
CA GLN A 25 -8.49 24.13 -8.70
C GLN A 25 -7.40 24.90 -7.92
N GLY A 26 -6.12 24.51 -8.11
CA GLY A 26 -4.98 25.14 -7.43
C GLY A 26 -4.83 24.82 -5.94
N LYS A 27 -5.71 23.98 -5.36
CA LYS A 27 -5.60 23.53 -3.96
C LYS A 27 -5.01 22.13 -3.88
N PRO A 28 -4.06 21.87 -2.97
CA PRO A 28 -3.56 20.51 -2.75
C PRO A 28 -4.72 19.65 -2.24
N ARG A 29 -4.87 18.45 -2.81
CA ARG A 29 -5.94 17.49 -2.44
C ARG A 29 -5.42 16.17 -1.91
N GLY A 30 -4.15 15.87 -2.12
CA GLY A 30 -3.52 14.62 -1.75
C GLY A 30 -2.39 14.25 -2.70
N CYS A 31 -2.02 12.98 -2.74
CA CYS A 31 -0.98 12.47 -3.61
C CYS A 31 -1.43 11.18 -4.31
N TYR A 32 -1.02 11.01 -5.56
CA TYR A 32 -1.04 9.70 -6.21
C TYR A 32 0.25 8.95 -5.90
N LEU A 33 0.12 7.74 -5.37
CA LEU A 33 1.22 6.78 -5.27
C LEU A 33 1.07 5.77 -6.41
N LEU A 34 2.14 5.60 -7.19
CA LEU A 34 2.28 4.58 -8.22
C LEU A 34 3.35 3.58 -7.76
N ALA A 35 3.00 2.30 -7.75
CA ALA A 35 3.96 1.21 -7.55
C ALA A 35 4.13 0.43 -8.86
N LYS A 36 5.35 0.43 -9.40
CA LYS A 36 5.71 -0.17 -10.69
C LYS A 36 6.33 -1.55 -10.46
N ARG A 37 6.03 -2.55 -11.30
CA ARG A 37 6.64 -3.90 -11.29
C ARG A 37 6.35 -4.75 -10.04
N LEU A 38 5.08 -4.97 -9.74
CA LEU A 38 4.70 -5.91 -8.67
C LEU A 38 4.48 -7.35 -9.13
N PHE A 39 4.45 -7.64 -10.45
CA PHE A 39 3.91 -8.90 -10.94
C PHE A 39 4.68 -9.43 -12.15
N LEU A 40 5.43 -10.52 -11.98
CA LEU A 40 6.15 -11.23 -13.06
C LEU A 40 5.20 -11.99 -14.03
N LYS A 41 3.90 -12.09 -13.71
CA LYS A 41 2.88 -12.78 -14.52
C LYS A 41 1.53 -12.03 -14.53
N ASP A 42 1.57 -10.77 -14.94
CA ASP A 42 0.46 -10.01 -15.55
C ASP A 42 -0.91 -9.89 -14.86
N GLN A 43 -1.10 -10.21 -13.58
CA GLN A 43 -2.28 -9.73 -12.86
C GLN A 43 -1.93 -9.23 -11.45
N PRO A 44 -2.31 -7.99 -11.13
CA PRO A 44 -2.06 -7.47 -9.81
C PRO A 44 -2.94 -8.17 -8.77
N ILE A 45 -2.33 -8.61 -7.67
CA ILE A 45 -3.02 -9.16 -6.50
C ILE A 45 -3.68 -7.97 -5.79
N LEU A 46 -4.94 -7.68 -6.10
CA LEU A 46 -5.58 -6.44 -5.67
C LEU A 46 -6.84 -6.69 -4.90
N ALA A 47 -6.94 -6.15 -3.68
CA ALA A 47 -8.23 -5.91 -3.04
C ALA A 47 -9.00 -4.78 -3.74
N ARG A 48 -10.34 -4.78 -3.63
CA ARG A 48 -11.20 -3.66 -4.08
C ARG A 48 -10.89 -2.34 -3.35
N GLN A 49 -10.34 -2.42 -2.14
CA GLN A 49 -10.07 -1.28 -1.26
C GLN A 49 -8.81 -1.54 -0.44
N GLN A 50 -8.01 -0.49 -0.24
CA GLN A 50 -6.67 -0.57 0.32
C GLN A 50 -6.67 0.21 1.62
N TYR A 51 -6.10 -0.37 2.66
CA TYR A 51 -5.92 0.32 3.92
C TYR A 51 -4.53 0.95 3.94
N VAL A 52 -4.49 2.17 4.43
CA VAL A 52 -3.26 2.91 4.63
C VAL A 52 -2.99 2.94 6.13
N GLY A 53 -1.80 2.49 6.50
CA GLY A 53 -1.33 2.54 7.87
C GLY A 53 0.00 3.27 7.97
N PHE A 54 0.34 3.66 9.19
CA PHE A 54 1.59 4.32 9.53
C PHE A 54 2.19 3.72 10.79
N ASN A 55 3.48 3.38 10.74
CA ASN A 55 4.26 2.84 11.86
C ASN A 55 5.66 3.48 11.96
N GLY A 56 5.79 4.72 11.46
CA GLY A 56 7.07 5.35 11.10
C GLY A 56 7.40 5.20 9.61
N PHE A 57 6.79 4.23 8.93
CA PHE A 57 6.71 4.15 7.48
C PHE A 57 5.24 4.15 7.04
N LEU A 58 4.95 4.75 5.89
CA LEU A 58 3.62 4.63 5.29
C LEU A 58 3.54 3.27 4.60
N PHE A 59 2.46 2.56 4.79
CA PHE A 59 2.23 1.32 4.06
C PHE A 59 0.83 1.21 3.51
N VAL A 60 0.73 0.53 2.38
CA VAL A 60 -0.51 0.28 1.66
C VAL A 60 -0.73 -1.22 1.58
N THR A 61 -1.82 -1.73 2.16
CA THR A 61 -2.14 -3.16 2.12
C THR A 61 -2.51 -3.60 0.71
N VAL A 62 -2.00 -4.73 0.24
CA VAL A 62 -2.22 -5.32 -1.08
C VAL A 62 -2.65 -6.78 -0.87
N VAL A 63 -3.95 -7.07 -0.80
CA VAL A 63 -4.43 -8.40 -0.36
C VAL A 63 -4.88 -9.29 -1.51
N HIS A 64 -4.69 -10.60 -1.33
CA HIS A 64 -4.96 -11.66 -2.29
C HIS A 64 -6.44 -12.06 -2.39
N PRO A 65 -6.97 -12.38 -3.60
CA PRO A 65 -8.41 -12.55 -3.91
C PRO A 65 -9.24 -13.47 -3.01
N ILE A 66 -8.64 -14.47 -2.37
CA ILE A 66 -9.37 -15.64 -1.86
C ILE A 66 -9.94 -15.41 -0.44
N SER A 67 -9.62 -14.29 0.23
CA SER A 67 -9.99 -14.12 1.65
C SER A 67 -10.30 -12.67 2.08
N TRP A 68 -10.77 -11.82 1.16
CA TRP A 68 -10.91 -10.37 1.40
C TRP A 68 -11.72 -10.01 2.65
N ASP A 69 -12.94 -10.52 2.80
CA ASP A 69 -13.84 -10.03 3.86
C ASP A 69 -13.37 -10.40 5.29
N THR A 70 -12.67 -11.54 5.43
CA THR A 70 -12.20 -12.05 6.73
C THR A 70 -10.83 -11.50 7.09
N VAL A 71 -9.90 -11.44 6.12
CA VAL A 71 -8.54 -10.96 6.34
C VAL A 71 -8.59 -9.47 6.72
N PHE A 72 -9.37 -8.63 6.05
CA PHE A 72 -9.34 -7.19 6.31
C PHE A 72 -10.01 -6.74 7.62
N LYS A 73 -11.11 -7.38 8.03
CA LYS A 73 -11.68 -7.11 9.38
C LYS A 73 -10.68 -7.46 10.47
N ALA A 74 -9.87 -8.50 10.27
CA ALA A 74 -8.77 -8.82 11.16
C ALA A 74 -7.62 -7.79 11.05
N ALA A 75 -7.31 -7.28 9.85
CA ALA A 75 -6.20 -6.33 9.63
C ALA A 75 -6.31 -5.05 10.48
N ILE A 76 -7.49 -4.42 10.53
CA ILE A 76 -7.69 -3.20 11.33
C ILE A 76 -7.60 -3.45 12.84
N LEU A 77 -7.77 -4.72 13.25
CA LEU A 77 -7.61 -5.16 14.65
C LEU A 77 -6.16 -5.53 14.98
N ILE A 78 -5.24 -5.45 14.01
CA ILE A 78 -3.81 -5.66 14.25
C ILE A 78 -3.22 -4.36 14.78
N PRO A 79 -2.84 -4.32 16.08
CA PRO A 79 -2.22 -3.13 16.66
C PRO A 79 -0.75 -3.03 16.27
N GLN A 80 -0.13 -4.12 15.80
CA GLN A 80 1.30 -4.22 15.53
C GLN A 80 1.62 -5.06 14.29
N MET A 81 2.55 -4.58 13.45
CA MET A 81 3.12 -5.32 12.32
C MET A 81 4.64 -5.21 12.38
N ASP A 82 5.31 -6.34 12.24
CA ASP A 82 6.78 -6.47 12.39
C ASP A 82 7.33 -5.83 13.68
N GLY A 83 6.61 -6.01 14.80
CA GLY A 83 7.00 -5.46 16.10
C GLY A 83 6.81 -3.95 16.26
N ARG A 84 6.10 -3.29 15.34
CA ARG A 84 5.81 -1.85 15.39
C ARG A 84 4.33 -1.57 15.47
N ASN A 85 3.95 -0.64 16.34
CA ASN A 85 2.56 -0.19 16.44
C ASN A 85 2.09 0.44 15.13
N ILE A 86 0.86 0.09 14.72
CA ILE A 86 0.21 0.64 13.53
C ILE A 86 -0.84 1.64 13.96
N GLN A 87 -0.80 2.81 13.33
CA GLN A 87 -1.94 3.71 13.24
C GLN A 87 -2.59 3.56 11.86
N TRP A 88 -3.85 3.12 11.83
CA TRP A 88 -4.63 3.04 10.58
C TRP A 88 -5.19 4.42 10.22
N LEU A 89 -4.81 4.94 9.06
CA LEU A 89 -5.17 6.27 8.58
C LEU A 89 -6.46 6.28 7.75
N GLY A 90 -6.89 5.11 7.27
CA GLY A 90 -8.15 4.92 6.57
C GLY A 90 -8.01 4.07 5.31
N THR A 91 -9.00 4.19 4.43
CA THR A 91 -9.06 3.44 3.18
C THR A 91 -8.93 4.31 1.95
N VAL A 92 -8.30 3.79 0.91
CA VAL A 92 -8.10 4.47 -0.37
C VAL A 92 -8.53 3.58 -1.54
N PRO A 93 -9.04 4.19 -2.63
CA PRO A 93 -9.34 3.46 -3.85
C PRO A 93 -8.04 3.06 -4.55
N LEU A 94 -8.04 1.86 -5.12
CA LEU A 94 -6.95 1.38 -5.95
C LEU A 94 -7.36 1.30 -7.41
N TYR A 95 -6.42 1.69 -8.25
CA TYR A 95 -6.51 1.69 -9.70
C TYR A 95 -5.52 0.64 -10.22
N PRO A 96 -6.01 -0.54 -10.68
CA PRO A 96 -5.16 -1.55 -11.30
C PRO A 96 -4.40 -1.00 -12.49
N LEU A 97 -3.14 -1.41 -12.66
CA LEU A 97 -2.35 -1.14 -13.86
C LEU A 97 -1.65 -2.42 -14.31
N GLN A 98 -1.34 -2.52 -15.60
CA GLN A 98 -0.51 -3.61 -16.10
C GLN A 98 0.86 -3.56 -15.40
N GLY A 99 1.21 -4.63 -14.68
CA GLY A 99 2.47 -4.72 -13.94
C GLY A 99 2.54 -3.87 -12.67
N GLY A 100 1.44 -3.32 -12.13
CA GLY A 100 1.50 -2.49 -10.92
C GLY A 100 0.15 -1.99 -10.43
N PHE A 101 0.18 -0.92 -9.62
CA PHE A 101 -1.04 -0.24 -9.20
C PHE A 101 -0.80 1.25 -8.94
N ARG A 102 -1.89 2.01 -8.96
CA ARG A 102 -1.94 3.37 -8.46
C ARG A 102 -2.97 3.49 -7.34
N VAL A 103 -2.66 4.22 -6.28
CA VAL A 103 -3.63 4.61 -5.24
C VAL A 103 -3.66 6.12 -5.08
N TYR A 104 -4.82 6.64 -4.69
CA TYR A 104 -4.97 8.04 -4.32
C TYR A 104 -4.95 8.17 -2.79
N LEU A 105 -3.95 8.85 -2.27
CA LEU A 105 -3.82 9.21 -0.86
C LEU A 105 -4.42 10.61 -0.67
N PRO A 106 -5.62 10.76 -0.07
CA PRO A 106 -6.23 12.06 0.13
C PRO A 106 -5.43 12.94 1.11
N GLU A 107 -5.72 14.23 1.12
CA GLU A 107 -5.07 15.23 1.99
C GLU A 107 -5.19 14.90 3.48
N THR A 108 -6.20 14.13 3.89
CA THR A 108 -6.35 13.63 5.26
C THR A 108 -5.32 12.57 5.65
N ILE A 109 -4.60 11.99 4.68
CA ILE A 109 -3.57 10.97 4.87
C ILE A 109 -2.19 11.54 4.51
N LEU A 110 -2.09 12.18 3.34
CA LEU A 110 -0.83 12.71 2.84
C LEU A 110 -1.10 14.06 2.17
N LYS A 111 -0.61 15.14 2.77
CA LYS A 111 -0.79 16.48 2.22
C LYS A 111 0.10 16.65 0.99
N ALA A 112 -0.50 17.10 -0.11
CA ALA A 112 0.29 17.59 -1.24
C ALA A 112 0.98 18.90 -0.84
N GLY A 113 2.29 18.95 -1.09
CA GLY A 113 3.07 20.18 -1.06
C GLY A 113 3.44 20.58 -2.49
N ASP A 114 4.10 21.72 -2.63
CA ASP A 114 4.59 22.24 -3.91
C ASP A 114 5.90 21.56 -4.34
N PHE A 115 5.88 20.23 -4.37
CA PHE A 115 7.00 19.42 -4.82
C PHE A 115 6.67 18.79 -6.19
N GLY A 116 7.69 18.51 -7.00
CA GLY A 116 7.50 17.81 -8.27
C GLY A 116 7.13 16.32 -8.06
N LYS A 117 7.19 15.53 -9.12
CA LYS A 117 7.14 14.06 -8.96
C LYS A 117 8.34 13.58 -8.16
N VAL A 118 8.10 12.77 -7.11
CA VAL A 118 9.14 12.10 -6.34
C VAL A 118 9.22 10.66 -6.80
N GLU A 119 10.39 10.24 -7.27
CA GLU A 119 10.67 8.82 -7.51
C GLU A 119 11.36 8.23 -6.28
N GLY A 120 11.05 6.98 -5.96
CA GLY A 120 11.58 6.32 -4.78
C GLY A 120 11.45 4.81 -4.87
N VAL A 121 11.62 4.19 -3.72
CA VAL A 121 11.63 2.75 -3.57
C VAL A 121 10.71 2.37 -2.42
N GLY A 122 9.74 1.51 -2.69
CA GLY A 122 8.94 0.82 -1.68
C GLY A 122 9.45 -0.61 -1.47
N ILE A 123 9.08 -1.21 -0.35
CA ILE A 123 9.43 -2.58 0.02
C ILE A 123 8.13 -3.37 0.11
N PHE A 124 7.92 -4.30 -0.81
CA PHE A 124 6.77 -5.19 -0.80
C PHE A 124 7.07 -6.40 0.06
N ARG A 125 6.21 -6.63 1.06
CA ARG A 125 6.40 -7.63 2.10
C ARG A 125 5.13 -8.45 2.27
N LYS A 126 5.31 -9.63 2.84
CA LYS A 126 4.25 -10.51 3.33
C LYS A 126 4.29 -10.49 4.85
N TYR A 127 3.14 -10.28 5.48
CA TYR A 127 2.96 -10.44 6.91
C TYR A 127 2.04 -11.62 7.19
N GLU A 128 2.45 -12.47 8.13
CA GLU A 128 1.71 -13.66 8.56
C GLU A 128 1.51 -13.62 10.07
N ALA A 129 0.27 -13.84 10.49
CA ALA A 129 -0.14 -14.04 11.87
C ALA A 129 -1.15 -15.21 11.94
N PRO A 130 -1.42 -15.79 13.11
CA PRO A 130 -2.40 -16.87 13.23
C PRO A 130 -3.76 -16.47 12.62
N GLY A 131 -4.18 -17.17 11.55
CA GLY A 131 -5.43 -16.89 10.84
C GLY A 131 -5.43 -15.64 9.94
N PHE A 132 -4.29 -14.98 9.75
CA PHE A 132 -4.18 -13.76 8.95
C PHE A 132 -2.91 -13.76 8.08
N THR A 133 -3.08 -13.44 6.81
CA THR A 133 -1.95 -13.21 5.91
C THR A 133 -2.29 -12.02 5.02
N CYS A 134 -1.40 -11.04 4.97
CA CYS A 134 -1.52 -9.93 4.03
C CYS A 134 -0.20 -9.67 3.34
N TYR A 135 -0.28 -9.01 2.18
CA TYR A 135 0.87 -8.35 1.59
C TYR A 135 0.68 -6.85 1.75
N TYR A 136 1.78 -6.12 1.86
CA TYR A 136 1.75 -4.66 1.98
C TYR A 136 2.99 -4.07 1.32
N LEU A 137 2.82 -2.86 0.81
CA LEU A 137 3.92 -2.05 0.30
C LEU A 137 4.30 -1.03 1.37
N GLU A 138 5.47 -1.21 1.96
CA GLU A 138 6.11 -0.26 2.88
C GLU A 138 6.84 0.82 2.10
N ILE A 139 6.74 2.08 2.54
CA ILE A 139 7.36 3.23 1.89
C ILE A 139 8.32 3.89 2.89
N PRO A 140 9.62 3.55 2.83
CA PRO A 140 10.59 3.88 3.87
C PRO A 140 11.05 5.35 3.89
N LYS A 141 10.92 6.07 2.77
CA LYS A 141 11.31 7.49 2.68
C LYS A 141 10.21 8.26 1.96
N LEU A 142 9.49 9.05 2.74
CA LEU A 142 8.58 10.06 2.24
C LEU A 142 9.25 11.43 2.43
N SER A 143 9.51 12.14 1.34
CA SER A 143 9.89 13.56 1.38
C SER A 143 8.69 14.47 1.68
N VAL A 144 7.61 13.88 2.18
CA VAL A 144 6.29 14.47 2.34
C VAL A 144 5.74 14.12 3.72
N GLU A 145 5.12 15.10 4.34
CA GLU A 145 4.57 14.99 5.68
C GLU A 145 3.30 14.13 5.68
N VAL A 146 3.36 12.98 6.36
CA VAL A 146 2.19 12.13 6.63
C VAL A 146 1.36 12.82 7.71
N LEU A 147 0.08 13.06 7.46
CA LEU A 147 -0.81 13.60 8.46
C LEU A 147 -1.38 12.46 9.29
N LEU A 148 -1.19 12.52 10.60
CA LEU A 148 -1.59 11.45 11.53
C LEU A 148 -2.99 11.64 12.14
N GLY A 149 -3.83 12.47 11.53
CA GLY A 149 -5.16 12.80 12.07
C GLY A 149 -5.11 13.86 13.16
#